data_AF-A0A258M795-F1
#
_entry.id   AF-A0A258M795-F1
#
_cell.length_a   1.000
_cell.length_b   1.000
_cell.length_c   1.000
_cell.angle_alpha   90.00
_cell.angle_beta   90.00
_cell.angle_gamma   90.00
#
_symmetry.space_group_name_H-M   'P 1'
#
loop_
_entity.id
_entity.type
_entity.pdbx_description
1 polymer ?
#
loop_
_entity_poly.entity_id
_entity_poly.type
_entity_poly.pdbx_seq_one_letter_code
_entity_poly.pdbx_strand_id
1 'polypeptide(L)'
;MALLQISEPGKSLAPHQRRIAVGIDLGTTNSLVAIVRDALPKVLPDSEGRELLPSVVRYLPNGRTQAGFEAIESIVSDPKNTIVSVKRFMGRGIVDVENIESTPYDFVDEPGMLKLRTVAGDKSPIEVSAEILARLRQLAEDSVNDDIVGAVITVPAYFDDAQRQATKDAA
;
A
#
# COMPACT_ATOMS: atom_id res chain seq x y z
N MET A 1 19.35 27.57 -0.91
CA MET A 1 18.72 26.38 -0.31
C MET A 1 19.55 25.98 0.90
N ALA A 2 18.98 26.02 2.10
CA ALA A 2 19.67 25.53 3.29
C ALA A 2 19.59 24.00 3.32
N LEU A 3 20.74 23.34 3.37
CA LEU A 3 20.90 21.88 3.24
C LEU A 3 20.52 21.10 4.51
N LEU A 4 20.37 21.78 5.66
CA LEU A 4 19.97 21.18 6.93
C LEU A 4 19.13 22.17 7.74
N GLN A 5 18.00 21.71 8.28
CA GLN A 5 17.14 22.50 9.15
C GLN A 5 17.58 22.30 10.60
N ILE A 6 18.33 23.26 11.14
CA ILE A 6 18.81 23.25 12.52
C ILE A 6 17.70 23.80 13.42
N SER A 7 17.27 23.03 14.42
CA SER A 7 16.33 23.47 15.46
C SER A 7 17.09 23.77 16.75
N GLU A 8 16.79 24.90 17.41
CA GLU A 8 17.41 25.23 18.70
C GLU A 8 16.85 24.37 19.84
N PRO A 9 17.68 23.93 20.80
CA PRO A 9 17.22 23.23 21.99
C PRO A 9 16.17 24.05 22.74
N GLY A 10 14.98 23.46 22.98
CA GLY A 10 13.88 24.11 23.71
C GLY A 10 12.87 24.87 22.86
N LYS A 11 13.04 24.97 21.54
CA LYS A 11 12.00 25.49 20.62
C LYS A 11 11.37 24.34 19.86
N SER A 12 10.12 24.00 20.18
CA SER A 12 9.30 23.18 19.29
C SER A 12 9.04 23.93 17.99
N LEU A 13 9.08 23.23 16.86
CA LEU A 13 8.61 23.78 15.59
C LEU A 13 7.20 24.35 15.80
N ALA A 14 6.90 25.46 15.12
CA ALA A 14 5.56 26.01 15.16
C ALA A 14 4.55 24.92 14.76
N PRO A 15 3.38 24.81 15.41
CA PRO A 15 2.45 23.69 15.22
C PRO A 15 2.12 23.38 13.75
N HIS A 16 2.09 24.42 12.92
CA HIS A 16 1.82 24.37 11.48
C HIS A 16 3.03 23.99 10.59
N GLN A 17 4.15 23.58 11.18
CA GLN A 17 5.36 23.12 10.46
C GLN A 17 5.73 21.66 10.77
N ARG A 18 4.88 20.90 11.46
CA ARG A 18 5.12 19.47 11.67
C ARG A 18 4.95 18.72 10.35
N ARG A 19 6.08 18.47 9.70
CA ARG A 19 6.17 17.58 8.55
C ARG A 19 6.21 16.14 9.06
N ILE A 20 5.06 15.47 9.09
CA ILE A 20 4.99 14.07 9.51
C ILE A 20 5.31 13.19 8.30
N ALA A 21 6.34 12.36 8.47
CA ALA A 21 6.68 11.31 7.52
C ALA A 21 6.46 9.94 8.17
N VAL A 22 6.08 8.96 7.35
CA VAL A 22 5.80 7.59 7.78
C VAL A 22 6.76 6.59 7.13
N GLY A 23 6.98 5.47 7.80
CA GLY A 23 7.52 4.26 7.20
C GLY A 23 6.37 3.30 6.89
N ILE A 24 6.29 2.79 5.68
CA ILE A 24 5.29 1.82 5.26
C ILE A 24 6.00 0.53 4.87
N ASP A 25 5.64 -0.56 5.55
CA ASP A 25 5.96 -1.89 5.06
C ASP A 25 4.80 -2.41 4.23
N LEU A 26 4.96 -2.41 2.90
CA LEU A 26 3.97 -2.93 1.97
C LEU A 26 4.20 -4.43 1.81
N GLY A 27 3.77 -5.29 2.73
CA GLY A 27 4.01 -6.74 2.57
C GLY A 27 3.11 -7.42 1.52
N THR A 28 3.36 -8.71 1.28
CA THR A 28 2.54 -9.54 0.36
C THR A 28 1.22 -9.98 1.00
N THR A 29 1.24 -10.27 2.30
CA THR A 29 0.09 -10.78 3.06
C THR A 29 -0.50 -9.70 3.96
N ASN A 30 0.37 -8.99 4.68
CA ASN A 30 0.00 -7.89 5.56
C ASN A 30 0.90 -6.71 5.27
N SER A 31 0.40 -5.52 5.53
CA SER A 31 1.14 -4.26 5.47
C SER A 31 0.95 -3.51 6.79
N LEU A 32 1.84 -2.58 7.08
CA LEU A 32 1.73 -1.72 8.26
C LEU A 32 2.30 -0.34 7.97
N VAL A 33 1.96 0.63 8.83
CA VAL A 33 2.50 1.98 8.79
C VAL A 33 3.00 2.37 10.18
N ALA A 34 4.15 3.03 10.21
CA ALA A 34 4.84 3.40 11.44
C ALA A 34 5.38 4.83 11.34
N ILE A 35 5.61 5.44 12.51
CA ILE A 35 6.29 6.73 12.66
C ILE A 35 7.45 6.59 13.64
N VAL A 36 8.37 7.55 13.62
CA VAL A 36 9.35 7.73 14.69
C VAL A 36 8.83 8.80 15.66
N ARG A 37 8.61 8.42 16.92
CA ARG A 37 8.21 9.34 18.00
C ARG A 37 9.11 9.10 19.20
N ASP A 38 9.66 10.17 19.75
CA ASP A 38 10.61 10.12 20.89
C ASP A 38 11.83 9.22 20.59
N ALA A 39 12.36 9.33 19.37
CA ALA A 39 13.46 8.52 18.83
C ALA A 39 13.20 7.00 18.77
N LEU A 40 11.95 6.56 18.95
CA LEU A 40 11.56 5.15 18.86
C LEU A 40 10.55 4.95 17.72
N PRO A 41 10.67 3.85 16.95
CA PRO A 41 9.65 3.47 15.99
C PRO A 41 8.38 3.05 16.74
N LYS A 42 7.23 3.52 16.26
CA LYS A 42 5.90 3.13 16.74
C LYS A 42 5.02 2.78 15.54
N VAL A 43 4.46 1.58 15.54
CA VAL A 43 3.44 1.18 14.57
C VAL A 43 2.14 1.93 14.92
N LEU A 44 1.43 2.39 13.89
CA LEU A 44 0.15 3.06 14.07
C LEU A 44 -0.96 2.00 13.94
N PRO A 45 -1.74 1.74 15.00
CA PRO A 45 -2.85 0.80 14.93
C PRO A 45 -4.08 1.44 14.28
N ASP A 46 -4.99 0.63 13.76
CA ASP A 46 -6.32 1.08 13.36
C ASP A 46 -7.25 1.36 14.57
N SER A 47 -8.50 1.72 14.28
CA SER A 47 -9.51 2.02 15.31
C SER A 47 -9.87 0.83 16.21
N GLU A 48 -9.53 -0.40 15.82
CA GLU A 48 -9.73 -1.62 16.63
C GLU A 48 -8.43 -2.06 17.35
N GLY A 49 -7.37 -1.24 17.27
CA GLY A 49 -6.09 -1.52 17.90
C GLY A 49 -5.18 -2.47 17.11
N ARG A 50 -5.49 -2.75 15.83
CA ARG A 50 -4.72 -3.69 15.01
C ARG A 50 -3.58 -2.96 14.31
N GLU A 51 -2.36 -3.46 14.51
CA GLU A 51 -1.14 -2.91 13.91
C GLU A 51 -0.87 -3.40 12.48
N LEU A 52 -1.47 -4.52 12.08
CA LEU A 52 -1.34 -5.11 10.75
C LEU A 52 -2.62 -4.91 9.95
N LEU A 53 -2.47 -4.51 8.70
CA LEU A 53 -3.54 -4.43 7.70
C LEU A 53 -3.35 -5.57 6.68
N PRO A 54 -4.36 -6.42 6.43
CA PRO A 54 -4.28 -7.39 5.33
C PRO A 54 -4.01 -6.68 3.99
N SER A 55 -3.07 -7.19 3.20
CA SER A 55 -2.74 -6.68 1.85
C SER A 55 -3.75 -7.18 0.83
N VAL A 56 -5.00 -6.73 1.00
CA VAL A 56 -6.16 -7.19 0.25
C VAL A 56 -6.98 -5.99 -0.20
N VAL A 57 -7.41 -6.02 -1.46
CA VAL A 57 -8.29 -5.00 -2.04
C VAL A 57 -9.46 -5.69 -2.70
N ARG A 58 -10.67 -5.23 -2.41
CA ARG A 58 -11.87 -5.63 -3.12
C ARG A 58 -12.43 -4.48 -3.95
N TYR A 59 -12.71 -4.76 -5.22
CA TYR A 59 -13.35 -3.80 -6.12
C TYR A 59 -14.86 -4.01 -6.16
N LEU A 60 -15.63 -2.91 -6.16
CA LEU A 60 -17.09 -2.93 -6.18
C LEU A 60 -17.65 -2.37 -7.51
N PRO A 61 -18.89 -2.73 -7.92
CA PRO A 61 -19.52 -2.28 -9.16
C PRO A 61 -19.62 -0.78 -9.42
N ASN A 62 -19.54 0.04 -8.37
CA ASN A 62 -19.63 1.51 -8.45
C ASN A 62 -18.25 2.18 -8.48
N GLY A 63 -17.18 1.42 -8.71
CA GLY A 63 -15.82 1.93 -8.70
C GLY A 63 -15.26 2.21 -7.30
N ARG A 64 -16.02 1.90 -6.23
CA ARG A 64 -15.50 1.95 -4.85
C ARG A 64 -14.60 0.75 -4.58
N THR A 65 -13.71 0.92 -3.62
CA THR A 65 -12.82 -0.13 -3.12
C THR A 65 -13.06 -0.36 -1.62
N GLN A 66 -12.84 -1.59 -1.19
CA GLN A 66 -12.65 -1.98 0.22
C GLN A 66 -11.22 -2.48 0.35
N ALA A 67 -10.56 -2.23 1.47
CA ALA A 67 -9.18 -2.67 1.69
C ALA A 67 -8.96 -3.20 3.11
N GLY A 68 -8.03 -4.14 3.27
CA GLY A 68 -7.72 -4.73 4.57
C GLY A 68 -8.77 -5.71 5.05
N PHE A 69 -9.17 -5.57 6.32
CA PHE A 69 -10.10 -6.50 6.97
C PHE A 69 -11.50 -6.53 6.33
N GLU A 70 -11.99 -5.39 5.83
CA GLU A 70 -13.30 -5.37 5.14
C GLU A 70 -13.24 -6.15 3.81
N ALA A 71 -12.11 -6.10 3.12
CA ALA A 71 -11.94 -6.80 1.85
C ALA A 71 -11.76 -8.31 2.04
N ILE A 72 -10.98 -8.74 3.04
CA ILE A 72 -10.63 -10.16 3.23
C ILE A 72 -11.86 -11.03 3.58
N GLU A 73 -12.90 -10.43 4.19
CA GLU A 73 -14.17 -11.13 4.48
C GLU A 73 -14.87 -11.64 3.21
N SER A 74 -14.59 -11.04 2.06
CA SER A 74 -15.24 -11.36 0.79
C SER A 74 -14.46 -12.34 -0.09
N ILE A 75 -13.32 -12.88 0.38
CA ILE A 75 -12.44 -13.73 -0.43
C ILE A 75 -13.14 -15.00 -0.95
N VAL A 76 -14.13 -15.52 -0.22
CA VAL A 76 -14.90 -16.71 -0.63
C VAL A 76 -16.12 -16.34 -1.47
N SER A 77 -16.82 -15.28 -1.10
CA SER A 77 -18.08 -14.88 -1.76
C SER A 77 -17.86 -14.10 -3.06
N ASP A 78 -16.73 -13.42 -3.18
CA ASP A 78 -16.39 -12.56 -4.33
C ASP A 78 -14.89 -12.66 -4.68
N PRO A 79 -14.39 -13.87 -4.99
CA PRO A 79 -12.96 -14.15 -5.14
C PRO A 79 -12.33 -13.44 -6.34
N LYS A 80 -13.10 -13.22 -7.41
CA LYS A 80 -12.62 -12.56 -8.65
C LYS A 80 -12.31 -11.08 -8.44
N ASN A 81 -13.05 -10.42 -7.56
CA ASN A 81 -12.89 -8.99 -7.30
C ASN A 81 -12.13 -8.70 -6.00
N THR A 82 -11.78 -9.72 -5.21
CA THR A 82 -11.05 -9.61 -3.95
C THR A 82 -9.61 -10.08 -4.14
N ILE A 83 -8.72 -9.14 -4.41
CA ILE A 83 -7.34 -9.39 -4.78
C ILE A 83 -6.46 -9.49 -3.53
N VAL A 84 -5.91 -10.68 -3.29
CA VAL A 84 -4.86 -10.98 -2.32
C VAL A 84 -3.51 -11.23 -2.99
N SER A 85 -2.42 -11.09 -2.23
CA SER A 85 -1.06 -11.43 -2.68
C SER A 85 -0.60 -10.70 -3.95
N VAL A 86 -1.10 -9.48 -4.19
CA VAL A 86 -0.86 -8.75 -5.44
C VAL A 86 0.63 -8.52 -5.76
N LYS A 87 1.46 -8.43 -4.71
CA LYS A 87 2.92 -8.36 -4.86
C LYS A 87 3.55 -9.49 -5.66
N ARG A 88 2.90 -10.66 -5.75
CA ARG A 88 3.37 -11.79 -6.57
C ARG A 88 3.32 -11.50 -8.07
N PHE A 89 2.53 -10.51 -8.50
CA PHE A 89 2.33 -10.16 -9.90
C PHE A 89 3.09 -8.90 -10.34
N MET A 90 3.72 -8.17 -9.41
CA MET A 90 4.40 -6.90 -9.72
C MET A 90 5.61 -7.12 -10.65
N GLY A 91 5.59 -6.42 -11.79
CA GLY A 91 6.61 -6.51 -12.84
C GLY A 91 6.74 -7.90 -13.47
N ARG A 92 5.64 -8.66 -13.52
CA ARG A 92 5.59 -9.98 -14.16
C ARG A 92 4.61 -9.99 -15.33
N GLY A 93 5.02 -10.61 -16.43
CA GLY A 93 4.10 -11.00 -17.49
C GLY A 93 3.32 -12.26 -17.09
N ILE A 94 2.31 -12.63 -17.88
CA ILE A 94 1.49 -13.81 -17.59
C ILE A 94 2.30 -15.11 -17.52
N VAL A 95 3.38 -15.20 -18.31
CA VAL A 95 4.27 -16.37 -18.39
C VAL A 95 5.18 -16.53 -17.17
N ASP A 96 5.40 -15.47 -16.39
CA ASP A 96 6.28 -15.47 -15.21
C ASP A 96 5.51 -15.79 -13.91
N VAL A 97 4.19 -15.99 -14.01
CA VAL A 97 3.32 -16.31 -12.87
C VAL A 97 3.13 -17.82 -12.78
N GLU A 98 3.74 -18.41 -11.75
CA GLU A 98 3.54 -19.81 -11.44
C GLU A 98 2.11 -20.08 -10.97
N ASN A 99 1.55 -21.22 -11.39
CA ASN A 99 0.23 -21.71 -10.97
C ASN A 99 -0.92 -20.71 -11.22
N ILE A 100 -0.87 -19.98 -12.33
CA ILE A 100 -1.89 -18.98 -12.67
C ILE A 100 -3.32 -19.57 -12.69
N GLU A 101 -3.44 -20.80 -13.18
CA GLU A 101 -4.69 -21.59 -13.27
C GLU A 101 -5.29 -21.96 -11.91
N SER A 102 -4.52 -21.93 -10.83
CA SER A 102 -5.01 -22.23 -9.47
C SER A 102 -5.48 -20.98 -8.73
N THR A 103 -5.28 -19.80 -9.31
CA THR A 103 -5.76 -18.54 -8.75
C THR A 103 -7.20 -18.26 -9.20
N PRO A 104 -7.99 -17.52 -8.42
CA PRO A 104 -9.37 -17.20 -8.81
C PRO A 104 -9.47 -16.03 -9.81
N TYR A 105 -8.35 -15.42 -10.21
CA TYR A 105 -8.35 -14.16 -10.95
C TYR A 105 -8.42 -14.39 -12.45
N ASP A 106 -9.16 -13.53 -13.13
CA ASP A 106 -9.11 -13.42 -14.58
C ASP A 106 -7.97 -12.47 -14.96
N PHE A 107 -6.89 -12.98 -15.54
CA PHE A 107 -5.75 -12.16 -15.97
C PHE A 107 -5.91 -11.64 -17.39
N VAL A 108 -5.33 -10.47 -17.65
CA VAL A 108 -5.23 -9.85 -18.96
C VAL A 108 -3.76 -9.73 -19.31
N ASP A 109 -3.36 -10.36 -20.41
CA ASP A 109 -2.01 -10.30 -20.93
C ASP A 109 -1.76 -8.95 -21.60
N GLU A 110 -0.69 -8.27 -21.18
CA GLU A 110 -0.31 -6.92 -21.59
C GLU A 110 1.22 -6.86 -21.67
N PRO A 111 1.81 -6.15 -22.64
CA PRO A 111 3.26 -6.01 -22.74
C PRO A 111 3.88 -5.47 -21.45
N GLY A 112 4.85 -6.19 -20.91
CA GLY A 112 5.63 -5.80 -19.73
C GLY A 112 5.05 -6.27 -18.39
N MET A 113 3.76 -6.07 -18.14
CA MET A 113 3.14 -6.51 -16.89
C MET A 113 1.66 -6.84 -17.08
N LEU A 114 1.25 -7.99 -16.55
CA LEU A 114 -0.14 -8.44 -16.56
C LEU A 114 -1.08 -7.46 -15.83
N LYS A 115 -2.37 -7.55 -16.13
CA LYS A 115 -3.45 -6.92 -15.34
C LYS A 115 -4.42 -7.97 -14.80
N LEU A 116 -5.16 -7.59 -13.77
CA LEU A 116 -6.25 -8.36 -13.18
C LEU A 116 -7.58 -7.74 -13.61
N ARG A 117 -8.45 -8.53 -14.23
CA ARG A 117 -9.79 -8.09 -14.62
C ARG A 117 -10.69 -8.10 -13.39
N THR A 118 -11.27 -6.94 -13.10
CA THR A 118 -12.21 -6.76 -11.99
C THR A 118 -13.50 -6.14 -12.49
N VAL A 119 -14.51 -6.13 -11.63
CA VAL A 119 -15.77 -5.40 -11.84
C VAL A 119 -15.55 -3.89 -12.02
N ALA A 120 -14.46 -3.32 -11.50
CA ALA A 120 -14.06 -1.92 -11.69
C ALA A 120 -13.13 -1.71 -12.90
N GLY A 121 -13.09 -2.68 -13.83
CA GLY A 121 -12.20 -2.69 -14.99
C GLY A 121 -10.90 -3.45 -14.74
N ASP A 122 -10.00 -3.41 -15.74
CA ASP A 122 -8.70 -4.07 -15.67
C ASP A 122 -7.75 -3.24 -14.79
N LYS A 123 -7.12 -3.87 -13.80
CA LYS A 123 -6.25 -3.24 -12.79
C LYS A 123 -4.85 -3.83 -12.83
N SER A 124 -3.85 -2.97 -12.89
CA SER A 124 -2.46 -3.40 -12.74
C SER A 124 -2.14 -3.75 -11.28
N PRO A 125 -1.15 -4.64 -11.03
CA PRO A 125 -0.64 -4.89 -9.68
C PRO A 125 -0.18 -3.62 -8.94
N ILE A 126 0.26 -2.60 -9.69
CA ILE A 126 0.65 -1.29 -9.19
C ILE A 126 -0.57 -0.54 -8.64
N GLU A 127 -1.65 -0.45 -9.41
CA GLU A 127 -2.90 0.20 -8.99
C GLU A 127 -3.50 -0.50 -7.75
N VAL A 128 -3.51 -1.83 -7.70
CA VAL A 128 -3.99 -2.56 -6.52
C VAL A 128 -3.11 -2.24 -5.30
N SER A 129 -1.80 -2.14 -5.48
CA SER A 129 -0.89 -1.76 -4.39
C SER A 129 -1.10 -0.32 -3.93
N ALA A 130 -1.44 0.60 -4.85
CA ALA A 130 -1.78 1.99 -4.54
C ALA A 130 -3.00 2.10 -3.62
N GLU A 131 -4.02 1.26 -3.80
CA GLU A 131 -5.20 1.22 -2.92
C GLU A 131 -4.82 0.83 -1.48
N ILE A 132 -3.87 -0.10 -1.31
CA ILE A 132 -3.34 -0.50 0.01
C ILE A 132 -2.57 0.67 0.64
N LEU A 133 -1.71 1.34 -0.15
CA LEU A 133 -0.95 2.51 0.30
C LEU A 133 -1.88 3.66 0.71
N ALA A 134 -2.93 3.94 -0.06
CA ALA A 134 -3.93 4.94 0.27
C ALA A 134 -4.64 4.62 1.60
N ARG A 135 -4.97 3.34 1.85
CA ARG A 135 -5.56 2.92 3.13
C ARG A 135 -4.61 3.11 4.31
N LEU A 136 -3.32 2.79 4.14
CA LEU A 136 -2.29 2.99 5.16
C LEU A 136 -2.02 4.47 5.43
N ARG A 137 -2.06 5.32 4.39
CA ARG A 137 -1.99 6.77 4.55
C ARG A 137 -3.16 7.27 5.38
N GLN A 138 -4.40 6.90 5.04
CA GLN A 138 -5.58 7.29 5.81
C GLN A 138 -5.47 6.85 7.28
N LEU A 139 -5.03 5.61 7.52
CA LEU A 139 -4.80 5.12 8.88
C LEU A 139 -3.79 5.99 9.63
N ALA A 140 -2.71 6.39 8.97
CA ALA A 140 -1.69 7.23 9.57
C ALA A 140 -2.22 8.63 9.89
N GLU A 141 -2.94 9.26 8.95
CA GLU A 141 -3.58 10.57 9.13
C GLU A 141 -4.59 10.54 10.29
N ASP A 142 -5.44 9.52 10.36
CA ASP A 142 -6.39 9.31 11.45
C ASP A 142 -5.67 9.15 12.81
N SER A 143 -4.55 8.41 12.82
CA SER A 143 -3.79 8.11 14.05
C SER A 143 -3.03 9.32 14.61
N VAL A 144 -2.57 10.22 13.74
CA VAL A 144 -1.79 11.40 14.14
C VAL A 144 -2.62 12.69 14.16
N ASN A 145 -3.83 12.65 13.59
CA ASN A 145 -4.74 13.79 13.41
C ASN A 145 -4.05 14.98 12.72
N ASP A 146 -3.31 14.68 11.65
CA ASP A 146 -2.54 15.62 10.85
C ASP A 146 -2.21 15.00 9.48
N ASP A 147 -1.82 15.81 8.50
CA ASP A 147 -1.51 15.35 7.15
C ASP A 147 -0.13 14.66 7.09
N ILE A 148 -0.03 13.57 6.32
CA ILE A 148 1.24 12.92 6.04
C ILE A 148 1.88 13.58 4.80
N VAL A 149 3.10 14.10 4.96
CA VAL A 149 3.80 14.85 3.91
C VAL A 149 4.89 14.05 3.19
N GLY A 150 5.15 12.82 3.62
CA GLY A 150 6.12 11.94 3.00
C GLY A 150 6.07 10.51 3.54
N ALA A 151 6.52 9.57 2.71
CA ALA A 151 6.59 8.17 3.08
C ALA A 151 7.91 7.54 2.62
N VAL A 152 8.40 6.58 3.40
CA VAL A 152 9.43 5.62 2.99
C VAL A 152 8.74 4.27 2.87
N ILE A 153 8.71 3.69 1.68
CA ILE A 153 7.98 2.46 1.39
C ILE A 153 8.97 1.32 1.13
N THR A 154 8.76 0.17 1.79
CA THR A 154 9.56 -1.03 1.53
C THR A 154 9.22 -1.65 0.18
N VAL A 155 10.26 -2.09 -0.52
CA VAL A 155 10.14 -2.87 -1.76
C VAL A 155 11.03 -4.11 -1.68
N PRO A 156 10.68 -5.21 -2.36
CA PRO A 156 11.54 -6.39 -2.38
C PRO A 156 12.95 -6.07 -2.88
N ALA A 157 13.96 -6.74 -2.30
CA ALA A 157 15.35 -6.50 -2.67
C ALA A 157 15.64 -6.79 -4.15
N TYR A 158 14.93 -7.76 -4.73
CA TYR A 158 15.06 -8.16 -6.13
C TYR A 158 14.31 -7.26 -7.12
N PHE A 159 13.58 -6.22 -6.65
CA PHE A 159 12.96 -5.28 -7.58
C PHE A 159 14.02 -4.52 -8.37
N ASP A 160 13.87 -4.50 -9.68
CA ASP A 160 14.63 -3.61 -10.58
C ASP A 160 14.18 -2.15 -10.45
N ASP A 161 14.87 -1.25 -11.13
CA ASP A 161 14.59 0.18 -11.05
C ASP A 161 13.19 0.54 -11.59
N ALA A 162 12.68 -0.20 -12.59
CA ALA A 162 11.36 0.04 -13.13
C ALA A 162 10.26 -0.35 -12.13
N GLN A 163 10.40 -1.49 -11.45
CA GLN A 163 9.48 -1.94 -10.40
C GLN A 163 9.53 -1.03 -9.15
N ARG A 164 10.72 -0.51 -8.82
CA ARG A 164 10.90 0.50 -7.76
C ARG A 164 10.21 1.81 -8.11
N GLN A 165 10.39 2.30 -9.33
CA GLN A 165 9.75 3.52 -9.81
C GLN A 165 8.23 3.35 -9.87
N ALA A 166 7.73 2.21 -10.36
CA ALA A 166 6.32 1.87 -10.32
C ALA A 166 5.72 1.90 -8.91
N THR A 167 6.45 1.41 -7.90
CA THR A 167 5.99 1.48 -6.50
C THR A 167 5.95 2.92 -5.99
N LYS A 168 6.90 3.75 -6.42
CA LYS A 168 6.92 5.17 -6.10
C LYS A 168 5.78 5.94 -6.78
N ASP A 169 5.44 5.58 -8.01
CA ASP A 169 4.34 6.19 -8.76
C ASP A 169 2.96 5.79 -8.21
N ALA A 170 2.88 4.65 -7.50
CA ALA A 170 1.68 4.21 -6.79
C ALA A 170 1.40 4.97 -5.48
N ALA A 171 2.38 5.72 -4.96
CA ALA A 171 2.35 6.35 -3.65
C ALA A 171 2.08 7.86 -3.74
#